data_AF-A0A535A446-F1
#
_entry.id   AF-A0A535A446-F1
#
_cell.length_a   1.000
_cell.length_b   1.000
_cell.length_c   1.000
_cell.angle_alpha   90.00
_cell.angle_beta   90.00
_cell.angle_gamma   90.00
#
_symmetry.space_group_name_H-M   'P 1'
#
loop_
_entity.id
_entity.type
_entity.pdbx_description
1 polymer ?
#
loop_
_entity_poly.entity_id
_entity_poly.type
_entity_poly.pdbx_seq_one_letter_code
_entity_poly.pdbx_strand_id
1 'polypeptide(L)' 'MRRLLIGATLGVAAIASVWIFLTVDSTSHSVSDTFYGAAVPIGLIWLVAGAVIFTLRRTMASP' A
#
# COMPACT_ATOMS: atom_id res chain seq x y z
N MET A 1 -6.56 -19.20 6.88
CA MET A 1 -5.72 -18.75 5.75
C MET A 1 -6.09 -17.37 5.22
N ARG A 2 -7.35 -17.10 4.85
CA ARG A 2 -7.81 -15.79 4.33
C ARG A 2 -7.38 -14.57 5.17
N ARG A 3 -7.57 -14.62 6.49
CA ARG A 3 -7.19 -13.53 7.41
C ARG A 3 -5.68 -13.24 7.41
N LEU A 4 -4.85 -14.28 7.31
CA LEU A 4 -3.39 -14.15 7.24
C LEU A 4 -2.95 -13.48 5.93
N LEU A 5 -3.55 -13.85 4.80
CA LEU A 5 -3.24 -13.23 3.50
C LEU A 5 -3.65 -11.75 3.44
N ILE A 6 -4.81 -11.40 4.01
CA ILE A 6 -5.23 -10.00 4.13
C ILE A 6 -4.24 -9.23 5.03
N GLY A 7 -3.87 -9.79 6.18
CA GLY A 7 -2.88 -9.18 7.07
C GLY A 7 -1.52 -8.97 6.40
N ALA A 8 -1.03 -9.96 5.66
CA ALA A 8 0.21 -9.85 4.90
C ALA A 8 0.13 -8.77 3.81
N THR A 9 -0.99 -8.70 3.08
CA THR A 9 -1.22 -7.68 2.04
C THR A 9 -1.17 -6.27 2.64
N LEU A 10 -1.83 -6.07 3.79
CA LEU A 10 -1.81 -4.80 4.51
C LEU A 10 -0.40 -4.46 5.03
N GLY A 11 0.32 -5.46 5.56
CA GLY A 11 1.69 -5.28 6.03
C GLY A 11 2.65 -4.86 4.91
N VAL A 12 2.58 -5.52 3.76
CA VAL A 12 3.38 -5.16 2.57
C VAL A 12 3.04 -3.75 2.10
N ALA A 13 1.75 -3.40 2.03
CA ALA A 13 1.32 -2.05 1.63
C ALA A 13 1.87 -0.97 2.58
N ALA A 14 1.84 -1.22 3.89
CA ALA A 14 2.38 -0.30 4.88
C ALA A 14 3.90 -0.14 4.77
N ILE A 15 4.66 -1.24 4.67
CA ILE A 15 6.13 -1.21 4.52
C ILE A 15 6.51 -0.46 3.23
N ALA A 16 5.84 -0.76 2.12
CA ALA A 16 6.09 -0.08 0.85
C ALA A 16 5.77 1.42 0.94
N SER A 17 4.70 1.80 1.65
CA SER A 17 4.36 3.21 1.87
C SER A 17 5.45 3.97 2.63
N VAL A 18 6.00 3.35 3.68
CA VAL A 18 7.12 3.92 4.45
C VAL A 18 8.36 4.05 3.58
N TRP A 19 8.70 3.01 2.81
CA TRP A 19 9.87 3.03 1.93
C TRP A 19 9.76 4.13 0.86
N ILE A 20 8.58 4.30 0.25
CA ILE A 20 8.32 5.38 -0.71
C ILE A 20 8.48 6.73 -0.05
N PHE A 21 7.87 6.93 1.13
CA PHE A 21 7.97 8.19 1.85
C PHE A 21 9.43 8.56 2.10
N LEU A 22 10.23 7.64 2.64
CA LEU A 22 11.66 7.86 2.91
C LEU A 22 12.45 8.14 1.63
N THR A 23 12.13 7.44 0.55
CA THR A 23 12.80 7.63 -0.74
C THR A 23 12.53 9.03 -1.31
N VAL A 24 11.26 9.45 -1.32
CA VAL A 24 10.87 10.79 -1.78
C VAL A 24 11.46 11.86 -0.86
N ASP A 25 11.39 11.68 0.46
CA ASP A 25 11.91 12.63 1.44
C ASP A 25 13.41 12.87 1.26
N SER A 26 14.19 11.82 1.01
CA SER A 26 15.64 11.92 0.79
C SER A 26 16.06 12.73 -0.44
N THR A 27 15.13 12.99 -1.37
CA THR A 27 15.36 13.74 -2.62
C THR A 27 14.58 15.06 -2.68
N SER A 28 13.78 15.35 -1.65
CA SER A 28 12.89 16.51 -1.61
C SER A 28 13.57 17.71 -0.95
N HIS A 29 13.25 18.91 -1.46
CA HIS A 29 13.78 20.18 -0.93
C HIS A 29 12.80 20.88 0.02
N SER A 30 11.56 20.39 0.08
CA SER A 30 10.50 20.92 0.92
C SER A 30 9.57 19.80 1.39
N VAL A 31 8.91 20.04 2.52
CA VAL A 31 7.89 19.12 3.06
C VAL A 31 6.75 18.89 2.06
N SER A 32 6.35 19.92 1.32
CA SER A 32 5.34 19.80 0.27
C SER A 32 5.75 18.84 -0.84
N ASP A 33 7.02 18.87 -1.26
CA ASP A 33 7.52 17.96 -2.31
C ASP A 33 7.48 16.51 -1.82
N THR A 34 7.84 16.28 -0.56
CA THR A 34 7.72 14.95 0.08
C THR A 34 6.26 14.47 0.07
N PHE A 35 5.32 15.31 0.52
CA PHE A 35 3.91 14.94 0.59
C PHE A 35 3.31 14.67 -0.78
N TYR A 36 3.46 15.60 -1.74
CA TYR A 36 2.87 15.43 -3.07
C TYR A 36 3.57 14.34 -3.89
N GLY A 37 4.90 14.20 -3.75
CA GLY A 37 5.68 13.16 -4.41
C GLY A 37 5.37 11.76 -3.90
N ALA A 38 5.08 11.60 -2.60
CA ALA A 38 4.76 10.30 -2.01
C ALA A 38 3.26 9.95 -2.09
N ALA A 39 2.35 10.93 -2.11
CA ALA A 39 0.90 10.69 -2.02
C ALA A 39 0.36 9.79 -3.15
N VAL A 40 0.73 10.07 -4.40
CA VAL A 40 0.27 9.30 -5.56
C VAL A 40 0.73 7.84 -5.51
N PRO A 41 2.03 7.53 -5.40
CA PRO A 41 2.49 6.14 -5.35
C PRO A 41 1.98 5.37 -4.12
N ILE A 42 1.87 6.02 -2.96
CA ILE A 42 1.23 5.41 -1.77
C ILE A 42 -0.23 5.09 -2.07
N GLY A 43 -0.98 6.03 -2.63
CA GLY A 43 -2.39 5.82 -3.00
C GLY A 43 -2.58 4.62 -3.94
N LEU A 44 -1.70 4.48 -4.95
CA LEU A 44 -1.73 3.35 -5.88
C LEU A 44 -1.49 2.01 -5.19
N ILE A 45 -0.56 1.94 -4.24
CA ILE A 45 -0.32 0.71 -3.47
C ILE A 45 -1.54 0.30 -2.67
N TRP A 46 -2.21 1.25 -2.03
CA TRP A 46 -3.42 0.96 -1.25
C TRP A 46 -4.60 0.56 -2.14
N LEU A 47 -4.72 1.12 -3.35
CA LEU A 47 -5.69 0.66 -4.34
C LEU A 47 -5.43 -0.79 -4.76
N VAL A 48 -4.18 -1.15 -5.06
CA VAL A 48 -3.79 -2.52 -5.40
C VAL A 48 -4.06 -3.47 -4.22
N ALA A 49 -3.68 -3.09 -3.01
CA ALA A 49 -3.95 -3.87 -1.80
C ALA A 49 -5.46 -4.10 -1.60
N GLY A 50 -6.28 -3.06 -1.81
CA GLY A 50 -7.74 -3.15 -1.78
C GLY A 50 -8.29 -4.14 -2.80
N ALA A 51 -7.80 -4.09 -4.05
CA ALA A 51 -8.19 -5.02 -5.11
C ALA A 51 -7.82 -6.48 -4.77
N VAL A 52 -6.62 -6.71 -4.23
CA VAL A 52 -6.19 -8.04 -3.77
C VAL A 52 -7.10 -8.55 -2.66
N ILE A 53 -7.36 -7.73 -1.63
CA ILE A 53 -8.24 -8.10 -0.51
C ILE A 53 -9.64 -8.43 -1.02
N PHE A 54 -10.17 -7.64 -1.97
CA PHE A 54 -11.47 -7.88 -2.58
C PHE A 54 -11.51 -9.23 -3.31
N THR A 55 -10.51 -9.54 -4.13
CA THR A 55 -10.40 -10.84 -4.82
C THR A 55 -10.30 -11.98 -3.83
N LEU A 56 -9.45 -11.87 -2.81
CA LEU A 56 -9.32 -12.88 -1.75
C LEU A 56 -10.65 -13.13 -1.03
N ARG A 57 -11.47 -12.08 -0.83
CA ARG A 57 -12.81 -12.22 -0.24
C ARG A 57 -13.77 -12.94 -1.17
N ARG A 58 -13.70 -12.70 -2.48
CA ARG A 58 -14.58 -13.37 -3.46
C ARG A 58 -14.22 -14.83 -3.69
N THR A 59 -12.94 -15.15 -3.86
CA THR A 59 -12.52 -16.51 -4.24
C THR A 59 -12.56 -17.50 -3.09
N MET A 60 -12.23 -17.06 -1.86
CA MET A 60 -12.28 -17.91 -0.65
C MET A 60 -13.62 -17.84 0.10
N ALA A 61 -14.69 -17.41 -0.57
CA ALA A 61 -16.06 -17.46 -0.06
C ALA A 61 -16.94 -18.50 -0.77
N SER A 62 -16.36 -19.25 -1.72
CA SER A 62 -17.05 -20.40 -2.32
C SER A 62 -16.99 -21.58 -1.35
N PRO A 63 -18.13 -22.28 -1.10
CA PRO A 63 -18.21 -23.43 -0.20
C PRO A 63 -17.39 -24.62 -0.68
#